data_AF-A0AAQ6AFJ7-F1
#
_entry.id   AF-A0AAQ6AFJ7-F1
#
_cell.length_a   1.000
_cell.length_b   1.000
_cell.length_c   1.000
_cell.angle_alpha   90.00
_cell.angle_beta   90.00
_cell.angle_gamma   90.00
#
_symmetry.space_group_name_H-M   'P 1'
#
loop_
_entity.id
_entity.type
_entity.pdbx_description
1 polymer ?
#
loop_
_entity_poly.entity_id
_entity_poly.type
_entity_poly.pdbx_seq_one_letter_code
_entity_poly.pdbx_strand_id
1 'polypeptide(L)'
;MSLFKPEEQLVHELSCPICLQLYSDPVVLPCGHNYCRACICMTADTTDKSGILPRCPECREEYQGMDSLQRNFKLSSIVEGYRASAPQGQTGQQGCHSHGQYGCTSGQVTYCTCDGSNPVLDM
;
A
#
# COMPACT_ATOMS: atom_id res chain seq x y z
N MET A 1 10.41 16.30 -27.35
CA MET A 1 9.25 16.79 -26.58
C MET A 1 8.58 15.57 -25.98
N SER A 2 8.41 15.54 -24.67
CA SER A 2 8.11 14.31 -23.90
C SER A 2 6.88 13.58 -24.45
N LEU A 3 7.02 12.29 -24.75
CA LEU A 3 5.99 11.42 -25.32
C LEU A 3 5.04 10.83 -24.26
N PHE A 4 5.21 11.20 -23.00
CA PHE A 4 4.42 10.65 -21.91
C PHE A 4 3.10 11.38 -21.77
N LYS A 5 2.02 10.60 -21.65
CA LYS A 5 0.71 11.16 -21.32
C LYS A 5 0.77 11.74 -19.90
N PRO A 6 0.05 12.85 -19.61
CA PRO A 6 0.02 13.45 -18.27
C PRO A 6 -0.36 12.45 -17.17
N GLU A 7 -1.20 11.47 -17.48
CA GLU A 7 -1.61 10.40 -16.56
C GLU A 7 -0.46 9.46 -16.17
N GLU A 8 0.41 9.09 -17.12
CA GLU A 8 1.54 8.19 -16.88
C GLU A 8 2.62 8.88 -16.05
N GLN A 9 2.84 10.16 -16.31
CA GLN A 9 3.75 10.98 -15.51
C GLN A 9 3.25 11.09 -14.06
N LEU A 10 1.95 11.27 -13.84
CA LEU A 10 1.39 11.34 -12.50
C LEU A 10 1.51 10.00 -11.75
N VAL A 11 1.32 8.86 -12.43
CA VAL A 11 1.55 7.54 -11.81
C VAL A 11 2.98 7.40 -11.31
N HIS A 12 3.96 7.84 -12.11
CA HIS A 12 5.37 7.78 -11.74
C HIS A 12 5.66 8.57 -10.45
N GLU A 13 5.19 9.82 -10.37
CA GLU A 13 5.37 10.69 -9.19
C GLU A 13 4.68 10.13 -7.92
N LEU A 14 3.57 9.39 -8.11
CA LEU A 14 2.82 8.78 -7.01
C LEU A 14 3.27 7.35 -6.69
N SER A 15 4.34 6.87 -7.32
CA SER A 15 4.87 5.52 -7.10
C SER A 15 6.05 5.52 -6.16
N CYS A 16 6.07 4.53 -5.27
CA CYS A 16 7.20 4.26 -4.39
C CYS A 16 8.41 3.78 -5.20
N PRO A 17 9.60 4.37 -5.05
CA PRO A 17 10.79 3.99 -5.82
C PRO A 17 11.33 2.58 -5.45
N ILE A 18 10.88 1.99 -4.34
CA ILE A 18 11.29 0.64 -3.93
C ILE A 18 10.41 -0.45 -4.57
N CYS A 19 9.08 -0.36 -4.42
CA CYS A 19 8.17 -1.39 -4.95
C CYS A 19 7.58 -1.06 -6.32
N LEU A 20 7.81 0.16 -6.82
CA LEU A 20 7.31 0.66 -8.11
C LEU A 20 5.78 0.62 -8.24
N GLN A 21 5.08 0.61 -7.11
CA GLN A 21 3.63 0.71 -7.01
C GLN A 21 3.25 2.05 -6.39
N LEU A 22 2.01 2.48 -6.62
CA LEU A 22 1.44 3.64 -5.93
C LEU A 22 1.63 3.51 -4.42
N TYR A 23 2.02 4.60 -3.75
CA TYR A 23 2.33 4.56 -2.32
C TYR A 23 1.21 3.93 -1.49
N SER A 24 1.61 3.06 -0.57
CA SER A 24 0.75 2.48 0.46
C SER A 24 1.36 2.82 1.81
N ASP A 25 0.61 3.57 2.62
CA ASP A 25 1.11 4.12 3.89
C ASP A 25 2.46 4.85 3.72
N PRO A 26 2.53 5.92 2.91
CA PRO A 26 3.77 6.64 2.68
C PRO A 26 4.30 7.24 3.99
N VAL A 27 5.58 7.02 4.23
CA VAL A 27 6.36 7.68 5.29
C VAL A 27 7.41 8.59 4.65
N VAL A 28 7.73 9.67 5.34
CA VAL A 28 8.75 10.64 4.93
C VAL A 28 10.00 10.49 5.79
N LEU A 29 11.16 10.42 5.14
CA LEU A 29 12.46 10.47 5.81
C LEU A 29 12.84 11.93 6.14
N PRO A 30 13.76 12.17 7.09
CA PRO A 30 14.25 13.52 7.39
C PRO A 30 14.80 14.28 6.16
N CYS A 31 15.37 13.55 5.20
CA CYS A 31 15.84 14.10 3.92
C CYS A 31 14.72 14.51 2.94
N GLY A 32 13.45 14.22 3.25
CA GLY A 32 12.27 14.57 2.45
C GLY A 32 11.81 13.51 1.44
N HIS A 33 12.59 12.45 1.20
CA HIS A 33 12.17 11.34 0.33
C HIS A 33 11.07 10.49 0.98
N ASN A 34 10.20 9.91 0.15
CA ASN A 34 9.01 9.19 0.58
C ASN A 34 9.06 7.73 0.13
N TYR A 35 8.58 6.82 0.97
CA TYR A 35 8.50 5.39 0.68
C TYR A 35 7.26 4.79 1.32
N CYS A 36 6.79 3.65 0.83
CA CYS A 36 5.83 2.86 1.60
C CYS A 36 6.47 2.42 2.92
N ARG A 37 5.72 2.49 4.02
CA ARG A 37 6.19 2.07 5.35
C ARG A 37 6.81 0.67 5.34
N ALA A 38 6.15 -0.29 4.69
CA ALA A 38 6.66 -1.65 4.57
C ALA A 38 7.99 -1.73 3.79
N CYS A 39 8.12 -0.97 2.72
CA CYS A 39 9.31 -0.97 1.87
C CYS A 39 10.54 -0.47 2.61
N ILE A 40 10.41 0.64 3.34
CA ILE A 40 11.55 1.20 4.08
C ILE A 40 11.87 0.41 5.35
N CYS A 41 10.88 -0.26 5.97
CA CYS A 41 11.12 -1.16 7.10
C CYS A 41 12.02 -2.33 6.67
N MET A 42 11.70 -2.97 5.53
CA MET A 42 12.49 -4.09 5.01
C MET A 42 13.94 -3.70 4.68
N THR A 43 14.20 -2.47 4.24
CA THR A 43 15.58 -2.00 3.97
C THR A 43 16.32 -1.61 5.25
N ALA A 44 15.62 -1.18 6.31
CA ALA A 44 16.21 -0.89 7.60
C ALA A 44 16.54 -2.16 8.40
N ASP A 45 15.69 -3.19 8.34
CA ASP A 45 15.88 -4.48 9.04
C ASP A 45 17.18 -5.20 8.64
N THR A 46 17.67 -4.98 7.41
CA THR A 46 18.97 -5.49 6.97
C THR A 46 20.15 -4.76 7.61
N THR A 47 19.95 -3.53 8.08
CA THR A 47 21.00 -2.65 8.63
C THR A 47 21.08 -2.74 10.16
N ASP A 48 19.93 -2.92 10.83
CA ASP A 48 19.81 -2.92 12.31
C ASP A 48 20.68 -3.98 13.01
N LYS A 49 20.90 -5.14 12.35
CA LYS A 49 21.77 -6.21 12.86
C LYS A 49 23.26 -5.85 12.96
N SER A 50 23.67 -4.72 12.38
CA SER A 50 25.07 -4.30 12.29
C SER A 50 25.40 -3.07 13.16
N GLY A 51 24.43 -2.48 13.86
CA GLY A 51 24.63 -1.24 14.62
C GLY A 51 24.92 0.00 13.76
N ILE A 52 24.65 -0.09 12.45
CA ILE A 52 24.84 0.99 11.48
C ILE A 52 23.50 1.71 11.30
N LEU A 53 23.52 3.04 11.23
CA LEU A 53 22.30 3.81 10.94
C LEU A 53 21.80 3.50 9.52
N PRO A 54 20.49 3.28 9.34
CA PRO A 54 19.94 3.07 8.01
C PRO A 54 20.08 4.34 7.16
N ARG A 55 20.19 4.15 5.84
CA ARG A 55 20.42 5.21 4.86
C ARG A 55 19.28 5.29 3.86
N CYS A 56 18.97 6.50 3.41
CA CYS A 56 18.01 6.75 2.35
C CYS A 56 18.43 6.05 1.05
N PRO A 57 17.56 5.24 0.41
CA PRO A 57 17.86 4.57 -0.86
C PRO A 57 18.25 5.52 -2.01
N GLU A 58 17.77 6.77 -1.98
CA GLU A 58 17.99 7.73 -3.07
C GLU A 58 19.20 8.65 -2.81
N CYS A 59 19.20 9.39 -1.69
CA CYS A 59 20.26 10.36 -1.38
C CYS A 59 21.36 9.85 -0.43
N ARG A 60 21.19 8.65 0.14
CA ARG A 60 22.11 8.00 1.10
C ARG A 60 22.29 8.72 2.44
N GLU A 61 21.45 9.70 2.74
CA GLU A 61 21.43 10.37 4.05
C GLU A 61 21.02 9.39 5.16
N GLU A 62 21.72 9.45 6.29
CA GLU A 62 21.46 8.60 7.46
C GLU A 62 20.24 9.12 8.25
N TYR A 63 19.48 8.21 8.85
CA TYR A 63 18.35 8.56 9.70
C TYR A 63 18.27 7.66 10.93
N GLN A 64 17.61 8.15 11.99
CA GLN A 64 17.61 7.54 13.33
C GLN A 64 16.69 6.30 13.46
N GLY A 65 16.45 5.57 12.37
CA GLY A 65 15.61 4.37 12.35
C GLY A 65 14.10 4.64 12.17
N MET A 66 13.33 3.55 12.16
CA MET A 66 11.90 3.55 11.81
C MET A 66 11.02 4.36 12.76
N ASP A 67 11.35 4.40 14.06
CA ASP A 67 10.53 5.09 15.07
C ASP A 67 10.47 6.61 14.86
N SER A 68 11.46 7.18 14.17
CA SER A 68 11.51 8.60 13.85
C SER A 68 10.66 8.98 12.62
N LEU A 69 10.24 8.01 11.82
CA LEU A 69 9.57 8.27 10.54
C LEU A 69 8.09 8.59 10.73
N GLN A 70 7.66 9.68 10.09
CA GLN A 70 6.27 10.13 10.16
C GLN A 70 5.52 9.76 8.89
N ARG A 71 4.24 9.41 9.03
CA ARG A 71 3.34 9.22 7.90
C ARG A 71 3.14 10.54 7.15
N ASN A 72 3.24 10.49 5.82
CA ASN A 72 2.91 11.62 4.96
C ASN A 72 1.42 11.59 4.57
N PHE A 73 0.57 12.12 5.43
CA PHE A 73 -0.89 12.14 5.23
C PHE A 73 -1.33 12.81 3.92
N LYS A 74 -0.60 13.84 3.48
CA LYS A 74 -0.94 14.56 2.25
C LYS A 74 -0.71 13.67 1.03
N LEU A 75 0.43 12.97 0.98
CA LEU A 75 0.73 12.02 -0.09
C LEU A 75 -0.26 10.86 -0.08
N SER A 76 -0.64 10.33 1.08
CA SER A 76 -1.70 9.31 1.19
C SER A 76 -3.00 9.78 0.55
N SER A 77 -3.46 10.98 0.92
CA SER A 77 -4.71 11.54 0.39
C SER A 77 -4.68 11.76 -1.13
N ILE A 78 -3.53 12.18 -1.68
CA ILE A 78 -3.38 12.35 -3.14
C ILE A 78 -3.46 10.99 -3.85
N VAL A 79 -2.79 9.96 -3.32
CA VAL A 79 -2.81 8.62 -3.91
C VAL A 79 -4.21 8.01 -3.85
N GLU A 80 -4.92 8.19 -2.73
CA GLU A 80 -6.32 7.76 -2.60
C GLU A 80 -7.22 8.47 -3.62
N GLY A 81 -7.07 9.79 -3.76
CA GLY A 81 -7.80 10.56 -4.77
C GLY A 81 -7.51 10.10 -6.20
N TYR A 82 -6.24 9.79 -6.50
CA TYR A 82 -5.84 9.24 -7.80
C TYR A 82 -6.45 7.86 -8.07
N ARG A 83 -6.47 6.96 -7.08
CA ARG A 83 -7.09 5.62 -7.20
C ARG A 83 -8.61 5.69 -7.42
N ALA A 84 -9.26 6.72 -6.88
CA ALA A 84 -10.69 6.95 -7.05
C ALA A 84 -11.04 7.59 -8.41
N SER A 85 -10.13 8.40 -8.98
CA SER A 85 -10.33 9.07 -10.27
C SER A 85 -9.83 8.29 -11.47
N ALA A 86 -8.89 7.35 -11.28
CA ALA A 86 -8.46 6.45 -12.32
C ALA A 86 -9.68 5.66 -12.83
N PRO A 87 -9.95 5.63 -14.15
CA PRO A 87 -11.04 4.85 -14.70
C PRO A 87 -10.79 3.38 -14.35
N GLN A 88 -11.46 2.91 -13.31
CA GLN A 88 -11.40 1.51 -12.92
C GLN A 88 -11.98 0.71 -14.07
N GLY A 89 -11.13 -0.04 -14.78
CA GLY A 89 -11.61 -1.25 -15.44
C GLY A 89 -12.40 -2.02 -14.39
N GLN A 90 -13.69 -2.20 -14.67
CA GLN A 90 -14.70 -2.72 -13.74
C GLN A 90 -14.16 -3.93 -12.94
N THR A 91 -13.76 -3.69 -11.69
CA THR A 91 -13.80 -4.70 -10.65
C THR A 91 -14.88 -4.25 -9.68
N GLY A 92 -15.98 -5.01 -9.67
CA GLY A 92 -17.26 -4.65 -9.09
C GLY A 92 -17.16 -4.02 -7.69
N GLN A 93 -17.82 -2.89 -7.57
CA GLN A 93 -18.29 -2.36 -6.31
C GLN A 93 -19.13 -3.43 -5.59
N GLN A 94 -18.84 -3.67 -4.32
CA GLN A 94 -19.88 -3.83 -3.32
C GLN A 94 -19.29 -3.48 -1.96
N GLY A 95 -19.81 -2.39 -1.39
CA GLY A 95 -19.47 -1.95 -0.05
C GLY A 95 -19.96 -2.97 0.99
N CYS A 96 -19.05 -3.39 1.85
CA CYS A 96 -19.37 -4.25 2.99
C CYS A 96 -19.93 -3.38 4.11
N HIS A 97 -21.25 -3.19 4.15
CA HIS A 97 -21.93 -2.81 5.39
C HIS A 97 -21.96 -4.06 6.30
N SER A 98 -20.91 -4.19 7.11
CA SER A 98 -20.89 -4.85 8.42
C SER A 98 -21.92 -5.98 8.65
N HIS A 99 -21.49 -7.23 8.48
CA HIS A 99 -21.43 -8.29 9.51
C HIS A 99 -21.10 -9.65 8.88
N GLY A 100 -20.06 -10.32 9.40
CA GLY A 100 -19.73 -11.72 9.09
C GLY A 100 -18.64 -11.89 8.03
N GLN A 101 -17.53 -12.53 8.42
CA GLN A 101 -16.44 -13.06 7.55
C GLN A 101 -17.07 -13.92 6.44
N TYR A 102 -16.60 -14.04 5.18
CA TYR A 102 -15.31 -14.54 4.64
C TYR A 102 -15.20 -14.10 3.15
N GLY A 103 -13.99 -13.97 2.58
CA GLY A 103 -13.79 -13.70 1.14
C GLY A 103 -12.69 -14.57 0.53
N CYS A 104 -12.96 -15.21 -0.61
CA CYS A 104 -12.03 -16.08 -1.34
C CYS A 104 -11.48 -15.36 -2.59
N THR A 105 -10.16 -15.32 -2.76
CA THR A 105 -9.51 -14.91 -4.01
C THR A 105 -8.83 -16.11 -4.67
N SER A 106 -9.30 -16.45 -5.88
CA SER A 106 -8.60 -17.24 -6.90
C SER A 106 -8.32 -18.73 -6.65
N GLY A 107 -9.37 -19.55 -6.43
CA GLY A 107 -9.27 -20.99 -6.76
C GLY A 107 -10.09 -22.00 -5.96
N GLN A 108 -10.70 -21.62 -4.84
CA GLN A 108 -11.70 -22.45 -4.15
C GLN A 108 -12.88 -21.57 -3.76
N VAL A 109 -14.08 -21.93 -4.22
CA VAL A 109 -15.34 -21.26 -3.87
C VAL A 109 -16.19 -22.26 -3.11
N THR A 110 -16.88 -21.80 -2.05
CA THR A 110 -18.30 -22.09 -1.68
C THR A 110 -18.48 -21.86 -0.17
N TYR A 111 -19.56 -21.33 0.43
CA TYR A 111 -20.80 -20.63 0.07
C TYR A 111 -21.30 -19.99 1.39
N CYS A 112 -22.13 -18.95 1.36
CA CYS A 112 -22.96 -18.58 2.52
C CYS A 112 -24.37 -18.31 2.03
N THR A 113 -25.30 -19.23 2.27
CA THR A 113 -26.73 -18.97 2.19
C THR A 113 -27.21 -18.63 3.60
N CYS A 114 -27.83 -17.47 3.75
CA CYS A 114 -28.63 -17.16 4.92
C CYS A 114 -29.96 -17.92 4.82
N ASP A 115 -30.24 -18.79 5.78
CA ASP A 115 -31.62 -19.04 6.16
C ASP A 115 -31.67 -19.08 7.68
N GLY A 116 -32.59 -18.32 8.26
CA GLY A 116 -32.81 -18.36 9.69
C GLY A 116 -33.14 -19.79 10.08
N SER A 117 -32.44 -20.31 11.09
CA SER A 117 -32.58 -21.65 11.71
C SER A 117 -31.57 -22.70 11.21
N ASN A 118 -30.39 -22.67 11.82
CA ASN A 118 -29.51 -23.79 12.17
C ASN A 118 -29.17 -24.85 11.08
N PRO A 119 -27.94 -24.87 10.52
CA PRO A 119 -27.46 -25.98 9.71
C PRO A 119 -26.63 -26.99 10.54
N VAL A 120 -27.05 -28.25 10.50
CA VAL A 120 -26.31 -29.43 10.98
C VAL A 120 -25.16 -29.79 10.03
N LEU A 121 -24.05 -30.31 10.59
CA LEU A 121 -22.94 -30.89 9.85
C LEU A 121 -23.40 -32.21 9.19
N ASP A 122 -23.36 -32.30 7.86
CA ASP A 122 -23.40 -33.58 7.15
C ASP A 122 -22.00 -33.84 6.55
N MET A 123 -21.49 -35.06 6.74
CA MET A 123 -20.16 -35.54 6.31
C MET A 123 -20.10 -35.82 4.82
#